data_AF-A0A1H4KUR4-F1
#
_entry.id   AF-A0A1H4KUR4-F1
#
_cell.length_a   1.000
_cell.length_b   1.000
_cell.length_c   1.000
_cell.angle_alpha   90.00
_cell.angle_beta   90.00
_cell.angle_gamma   90.00
#
_symmetry.space_group_name_H-M   'P 1'
#
loop_
_entity.id
_entity.type
_entity.pdbx_description
1 polymer ?
#
loop_
_entity_poly.entity_id
_entity_poly.type
_entity_poly.pdbx_seq_one_letter_code
_entity_poly.pdbx_strand_id
1 'polypeptide(L)' 'MKENTKETKFVKEPEEETREFILQKNKKTKLGVTILISFLVILIIGIIVSNVFFTN' A
#
# COMPACT_ATOMS: atom_id res chain seq x y z
N MET A 1 -9.98 11.88 33.81
CA MET A 1 -9.81 10.96 32.67
C MET A 1 -8.39 11.14 32.17
N LYS A 2 -7.51 10.12 32.29
CA LYS A 2 -6.14 10.23 31.75
C LYS A 2 -6.24 10.25 30.22
N GLU A 3 -5.77 11.31 29.62
CA GLU A 3 -5.69 11.47 28.17
C GLU A 3 -4.64 10.48 27.66
N ASN A 4 -5.09 9.34 27.15
CA ASN A 4 -4.21 8.34 26.55
C ASN A 4 -3.99 8.75 25.09
N THR A 5 -3.21 9.80 24.86
CA THR A 5 -2.71 10.16 23.52
C THR A 5 -1.71 9.09 23.09
N LYS A 6 -2.22 7.98 22.55
CA LYS A 6 -1.39 7.01 21.87
C LYS A 6 -0.96 7.63 20.54
N GLU A 7 0.33 7.86 20.37
CA GLU A 7 0.86 8.41 19.13
C GLU A 7 0.78 7.35 18.03
N THR A 8 0.15 7.69 16.91
CA THR A 8 0.09 6.82 15.74
C THR A 8 1.47 6.75 15.09
N LYS A 9 2.05 5.56 15.03
CA LYS A 9 3.38 5.32 14.46
C LYS A 9 3.31 4.97 12.97
N PHE A 10 4.34 5.32 12.20
CA PHE A 10 4.30 5.17 10.74
C PHE A 10 4.47 3.69 10.31
N VAL A 11 5.36 2.94 10.95
CA VAL A 11 5.68 1.53 10.65
C VAL A 11 5.53 0.70 11.92
N LYS A 12 4.92 -0.49 11.81
CA LYS A 12 4.84 -1.46 12.90
C LYS A 12 6.16 -2.20 13.09
N GLU A 13 6.75 -2.09 14.28
CA GLU A 13 7.83 -2.98 14.73
C GLU A 13 7.29 -4.26 15.41
N PRO A 14 8.03 -5.39 15.34
CA PRO A 14 7.53 -6.70 15.81
C PRO A 14 7.18 -6.75 17.30
N GLU A 15 7.90 -5.96 18.11
CA GLU A 15 7.79 -5.90 19.57
C GLU A 15 6.58 -5.08 20.04
N GLU A 16 5.86 -4.43 19.12
CA GLU A 16 4.79 -3.50 19.46
C GLU A 16 3.39 -4.11 19.26
N GLU A 17 2.65 -4.22 20.37
CA GLU A 17 1.28 -4.75 20.38
C GLU A 17 0.20 -3.74 19.97
N THR A 18 0.56 -2.46 19.78
CA THR A 18 -0.41 -1.42 19.43
C THR A 18 -1.00 -1.65 18.02
N ARG A 19 -2.22 -1.15 17.80
CA ARG A 19 -2.91 -1.19 16.49
C ARG A 19 -2.79 0.12 15.74
N GLU A 20 -2.19 1.12 16.37
CA GLU A 20 -2.11 2.50 15.88
C GLU A 20 -0.89 2.68 14.97
N PHE A 21 -0.92 1.97 13.85
CA PHE A 21 0.10 2.05 12.80
C PHE A 21 -0.52 2.27 11.43
N ILE A 22 0.05 3.18 10.65
CA ILE A 22 -0.36 3.45 9.25
C ILE A 22 0.08 2.29 8.34
N LEU A 23 1.35 1.91 8.38
CA LEU A 23 1.89 0.77 7.64
C LEU A 23 2.03 -0.42 8.57
N GLN A 24 0.95 -1.20 8.68
CA GLN A 24 0.96 -2.46 9.38
C GLN A 24 1.70 -3.51 8.55
N LYS A 25 2.70 -4.18 9.14
CA LYS A 25 3.30 -5.42 8.62
C LYS A 25 2.32 -6.60 8.75
N ASN A 26 1.09 -6.43 8.27
CA ASN A 26 0.06 -7.45 8.26
C ASN A 26 -0.13 -7.99 6.83
N LYS A 27 -0.58 -9.25 6.71
CA LYS A 27 -0.75 -9.91 5.41
C LYS A 27 -1.76 -9.19 4.50
N LYS A 28 -2.77 -8.53 5.07
CA LYS A 28 -3.84 -7.84 4.33
C LYS A 28 -3.35 -6.55 3.67
N THR A 29 -2.59 -5.72 4.38
CA THR A 29 -1.97 -4.49 3.86
C THR A 29 -0.97 -4.82 2.76
N LYS A 30 -0.12 -5.84 2.98
CA LYS A 30 0.82 -6.29 1.94
C LYS A 30 0.09 -6.79 0.70
N LEU A 31 -1.00 -7.55 0.87
CA LEU A 31 -1.83 -8.02 -0.24
C LEU A 31 -2.48 -6.84 -1.00
N GLY A 32 -3.07 -5.88 -0.29
CA GLY A 32 -3.70 -4.71 -0.90
C GLY A 32 -2.72 -3.86 -1.70
N VAL A 33 -1.53 -3.59 -1.14
CA VAL A 33 -0.46 -2.86 -1.84
C VAL A 33 0.01 -3.63 -3.08
N THR A 34 0.15 -4.96 -2.98
CA THR A 34 0.56 -5.80 -4.10
C THR A 34 -0.46 -5.73 -5.25
N ILE A 35 -1.76 -5.84 -4.94
CA ILE A 35 -2.84 -5.73 -5.94
C ILE A 35 -2.81 -4.37 -6.64
N LEU A 36 -2.69 -3.29 -5.86
CA LEU A 36 -2.66 -1.93 -6.40
C LEU A 36 -1.48 -1.75 -7.38
N ILE A 37 -0.28 -2.18 -6.99
CA ILE A 37 0.91 -2.09 -7.84
C ILE A 37 0.71 -2.91 -9.13
N SER A 38 0.17 -4.13 -9.03
CA SER A 38 -0.10 -4.95 -10.21
C SER A 38 -1.03 -4.26 -11.21
N PHE A 39 -2.11 -3.62 -10.74
CA PHE A 39 -3.00 -2.85 -11.63
C PHE A 39 -2.30 -1.65 -12.26
N LEU A 40 -1.48 -0.91 -11.50
CA LEU A 40 -0.69 0.20 -12.04
C LEU A 40 0.23 -0.24 -13.18
N VAL A 41 0.92 -1.37 -13.01
CA VAL A 41 1.79 -1.93 -14.06
C VAL A 41 0.98 -2.31 -15.29
N ILE A 42 -0.17 -2.97 -15.12
CA ILE A 42 -1.06 -3.34 -16.23
C ILE A 42 -1.54 -2.09 -17.00
N LEU A 43 -1.89 -1.01 -16.29
CA LEU A 43 -2.31 0.24 -16.93
C LEU A 43 -1.19 0.86 -17.75
N ILE A 44 0.05 0.88 -17.24
CA ILE A 44 1.22 1.37 -17.99
C ILE A 44 1.44 0.55 -19.25
N ILE A 45 1.40 -0.78 -19.14
CA ILE A 45 1.53 -1.68 -20.30
C ILE A 45 0.43 -1.39 -21.32
N GLY A 46 -0.81 -1.22 -20.88
CA GLY A 46 -1.94 -0.88 -21.75
C GLY A 46 -1.72 0.44 -22.51
N ILE A 47 -1.17 1.46 -21.85
CA ILE A 47 -0.83 2.73 -22.49
C ILE A 47 0.26 2.54 -23.55
N ILE A 48 1.31 1.78 -23.24
CA ILE A 48 2.41 1.49 -24.19
C ILE A 48 1.87 0.74 -25.41
N VAL A 49 1.10 -0.33 -25.19
CA VAL A 49 0.48 -1.12 -26.26
C VAL A 49 -0.44 -0.25 -27.09
N SER A 50 -1.30 0.55 -26.45
CA SER A 50 -2.18 1.51 -27.14
C SER A 50 -1.37 2.45 -28.03
N ASN A 51 -0.28 3.04 -27.51
CA ASN A 51 0.58 3.92 -28.31
C ASN A 51 1.13 3.19 -29.55
N VAL A 52 1.62 1.95 -29.40
CA VAL A 52 2.15 1.16 -30.53
C VAL A 52 1.09 0.88 -31.58
N PHE A 53 -0.14 0.52 -31.19
CA PHE A 53 -1.20 0.17 -32.14
C PHE A 53 -1.91 1.37 -32.77
N PHE A 54 -1.99 2.51 -32.09
CA PHE A 54 -2.71 3.69 -32.57
C PHE A 54 -1.81 4.79 -33.17
N THR A 55 -0.48 4.73 -32.96
CA THR A 55 0.48 5.74 -33.48
C THR A 55 1.34 5.22 -34.63
N ASN A 56 1.44 3.91 -34.80
CA ASN A 56 2.17 3.26 -35.90
C ASN A 56 1.21 2.84 -37.02
#